data_AF-A0A1I1TWV5-F1
#
_entry.id   AF-A0A1I1TWV5-F1
#
_cell.length_a   1.000
_cell.length_b   1.000
_cell.length_c   1.000
_cell.angle_alpha   90.00
_cell.angle_beta   90.00
_cell.angle_gamma   90.00
#
_symmetry.space_group_name_H-M   'P 1'
#
loop_
_entity.id
_entity.type
_entity.pdbx_description
1 polymer ?
#
loop_
_entity_poly.entity_id
_entity_poly.type
_entity_poly.pdbx_seq_one_letter_code
_entity_poly.pdbx_strand_id
1 'polypeptide(L)'
;MVLALTDKQAQDLINLAKVILKKCDINLDTSPVGKILISSKSGKHKFNLYYRYKLNDIHLNFTDDKTKLTLVRINLDTKFHKNADKEIIRGNRVELFSEKEYNQKNDGFTYWKAYKLPYKSFKKTDDFSDALNSLLTYANVVKSNKVNVYFNLIKVL
;
A
#
# COMPACT_ATOMS: atom_id res chain seq x y z
N MET A 1 -15.47 -10.95 -16.46
CA MET A 1 -15.44 -11.12 -14.99
C MET A 1 -15.89 -9.80 -14.37
N VAL A 2 -16.63 -9.80 -13.25
CA VAL A 2 -17.17 -8.56 -12.64
C VAL A 2 -16.31 -8.19 -11.44
N LEU A 3 -15.91 -6.92 -11.31
CA LEU A 3 -15.17 -6.45 -10.13
C LEU A 3 -16.03 -6.54 -8.88
N ALA A 4 -15.44 -7.06 -7.80
CA ALA A 4 -16.13 -7.24 -6.52
C ALA A 4 -16.33 -5.93 -5.74
N LEU A 5 -15.72 -4.82 -6.18
CA LEU A 5 -15.77 -3.50 -5.55
C LEU A 5 -15.96 -2.41 -6.61
N THR A 6 -16.82 -1.44 -6.32
CA THR A 6 -16.87 -0.17 -7.04
C THR A 6 -15.82 0.81 -6.51
N ASP A 7 -15.48 1.83 -7.29
CA ASP A 7 -14.56 2.91 -6.85
C ASP A 7 -15.00 3.55 -5.51
N LYS A 8 -16.32 3.75 -5.31
CA LYS A 8 -16.85 4.26 -4.04
C LYS A 8 -16.59 3.29 -2.88
N GLN A 9 -16.84 1.99 -3.07
CA GLN A 9 -16.58 0.98 -2.05
C GLN A 9 -15.10 0.85 -1.72
N ALA A 10 -14.23 0.91 -2.73
CA ALA A 10 -12.78 0.96 -2.53
C ALA A 10 -12.38 2.21 -1.72
N GLN A 11 -12.94 3.37 -2.05
CA GLN A 11 -12.68 4.60 -1.31
C GLN A 11 -13.22 4.55 0.14
N ASP A 12 -14.37 3.92 0.37
CA ASP A 12 -14.94 3.70 1.70
C ASP A 12 -14.09 2.71 2.53
N LEU A 13 -13.54 1.66 1.92
CA LEU A 13 -12.59 0.73 2.55
C LEU A 13 -11.25 1.41 2.88
N ILE A 14 -10.73 2.23 1.96
CA ILE A 14 -9.57 3.11 2.22
C ILE A 14 -9.90 4.05 3.38
N ASN A 15 -11.14 4.55 3.46
CA ASN A 15 -11.55 5.41 4.57
C ASN A 15 -11.65 4.65 5.90
N LEU A 16 -12.04 3.38 5.88
CA LEU A 16 -12.05 2.56 7.08
C LEU A 16 -10.63 2.22 7.55
N ALA A 17 -9.69 1.99 6.62
CA ALA A 17 -8.26 1.89 6.91
C ALA A 17 -7.73 3.10 7.71
N LYS A 18 -8.19 4.32 7.39
CA LYS A 18 -7.89 5.59 8.12
C LYS A 18 -8.11 5.47 9.62
N VAL A 19 -9.22 4.85 9.99
CA VAL A 19 -9.70 4.79 11.38
C VAL A 19 -8.94 3.72 12.17
N ILE A 20 -8.47 2.68 11.49
CA ILE A 20 -7.84 1.50 12.09
C ILE A 20 -6.41 1.75 12.48
N LEU A 21 -5.64 2.29 11.54
CA LEU A 21 -4.20 2.46 11.68
C LEU A 21 -3.85 3.49 12.76
N LYS A 22 -4.84 4.22 13.29
CA LYS A 22 -4.77 5.04 14.50
C LYS A 22 -4.63 4.21 15.80
N LYS A 23 -4.79 2.89 15.76
CA LYS A 23 -4.85 1.98 16.93
C LYS A 23 -3.95 0.74 16.84
N CYS A 24 -3.23 0.52 15.74
CA CYS A 24 -2.47 -0.71 15.55
C CYS A 24 -0.97 -0.45 15.68
N ASP A 25 -0.35 -1.19 16.60
CA ASP A 25 1.10 -1.34 16.71
C ASP A 25 1.56 -2.43 15.74
N ILE A 26 2.57 -2.15 14.93
CA ILE A 26 2.99 -3.02 13.83
C ILE A 26 4.34 -3.64 14.20
N ASN A 27 4.31 -4.93 14.51
CA ASN A 27 5.51 -5.75 14.68
C ASN A 27 6.04 -6.17 13.30
N LEU A 28 7.19 -5.61 12.89
CA LEU A 28 7.94 -6.08 11.73
C LEU A 28 8.96 -7.10 12.24
N ASP A 29 8.65 -8.39 12.08
CA ASP A 29 9.62 -9.46 12.30
C ASP A 29 10.87 -9.24 11.44
N THR A 30 11.98 -9.82 11.87
CA THR A 30 13.35 -9.76 11.30
C THR A 30 13.48 -10.25 9.85
N SER A 31 12.37 -10.50 9.16
CA SER A 31 12.31 -10.98 7.79
C SER A 31 12.19 -9.83 6.79
N PRO A 32 12.98 -9.84 5.69
CA PRO A 32 12.88 -8.86 4.60
C PRO A 32 11.56 -8.96 3.82
N VAL A 33 10.66 -9.86 4.20
CA VAL A 33 9.31 -10.00 3.67
C VAL A 33 8.38 -10.34 4.81
N GLY A 34 7.21 -9.71 4.88
CA GLY A 34 6.22 -10.06 5.89
C GLY A 34 4.84 -9.51 5.59
N LYS A 35 3.96 -9.67 6.58
CA LYS A 35 2.57 -9.27 6.50
C LYS A 35 2.11 -8.71 7.83
N ILE A 36 1.41 -7.59 7.76
CA ILE A 36 0.79 -6.94 8.91
C ILE A 36 -0.71 -7.03 8.76
N LEU A 37 -1.37 -7.61 9.76
CA LEU A 37 -2.84 -7.68 9.83
C LEU A 37 -3.39 -6.38 10.42
N ILE A 38 -4.36 -5.80 9.72
CA ILE A 38 -4.95 -4.50 10.03
C ILE A 38 -6.47 -4.71 10.13
N SER A 39 -7.07 -4.52 11.30
CA SER A 39 -8.51 -4.78 11.50
C SER A 39 -9.30 -3.52 11.84
N SER A 40 -10.45 -3.32 11.21
CA SER A 40 -11.47 -2.30 11.58
C SER A 40 -11.66 -2.21 13.08
N LYS A 41 -11.87 -0.99 13.60
CA LYS A 41 -12.24 -0.82 15.03
C LYS A 41 -13.46 -1.67 15.39
N SER A 42 -14.36 -1.91 14.43
CA SER A 42 -15.55 -2.75 14.56
C SER A 42 -15.28 -4.24 14.33
N GLY A 43 -14.07 -4.65 13.92
CA GLY A 43 -13.70 -6.02 13.57
C GLY A 43 -14.30 -6.56 12.26
N LYS A 44 -15.24 -5.84 11.63
CA LYS A 44 -16.00 -6.30 10.45
C LYS A 44 -15.18 -6.36 9.15
N HIS A 45 -14.21 -5.48 9.01
CA HIS A 45 -13.29 -5.45 7.87
C HIS A 45 -11.86 -5.69 8.33
N LYS A 46 -11.13 -6.45 7.51
CA LYS A 46 -9.74 -6.80 7.71
C LYS A 46 -8.96 -6.44 6.46
N PHE A 47 -7.73 -6.02 6.66
CA PHE A 47 -6.79 -5.64 5.63
C PHE A 47 -5.44 -6.29 5.92
N ASN A 48 -4.63 -6.44 4.88
CA ASN A 48 -3.25 -6.88 5.03
C ASN A 48 -2.33 -5.84 4.38
N LEU A 49 -1.29 -5.43 5.10
CA LEU A 49 -0.14 -4.75 4.52
C LEU A 49 0.98 -5.77 4.35
N TYR A 50 1.18 -6.23 3.12
CA TYR A 50 2.33 -7.04 2.76
C TYR A 50 3.52 -6.12 2.50
N TYR A 51 4.69 -6.48 3.01
CA TYR A 51 5.91 -5.73 2.80
C TYR A 51 7.03 -6.61 2.29
N ARG A 52 7.91 -6.01 1.49
CA ARG A 52 9.23 -6.51 1.14
C ARG A 52 10.22 -5.38 1.31
N TYR A 53 11.32 -5.66 1.98
CA TYR A 53 12.46 -4.78 2.16
C TYR A 53 13.71 -5.51 1.67
N LYS A 54 14.16 -5.15 0.47
CA LYS A 54 15.42 -5.58 -0.12
C LYS A 54 16.13 -4.38 -0.72
N LEU A 55 17.45 -4.45 -0.81
CA LEU A 55 18.24 -3.41 -1.45
C LEU A 55 17.71 -3.16 -2.87
N ASN A 56 17.29 -1.92 -3.15
CA ASN A 56 16.71 -1.47 -4.43
C ASN A 56 15.41 -2.20 -4.88
N ASP A 57 14.73 -2.93 -3.97
CA ASP A 57 13.50 -3.69 -4.27
C ASP A 57 12.57 -3.65 -3.03
N ILE A 58 11.98 -2.48 -2.79
CA ILE A 58 11.05 -2.25 -1.68
C ILE A 58 9.62 -2.26 -2.20
N HIS A 59 8.77 -3.07 -1.57
CA HIS A 59 7.36 -3.19 -1.95
C HIS A 59 6.48 -3.08 -0.71
N LEU A 60 5.45 -2.25 -0.80
CA LEU A 60 4.36 -2.17 0.18
C LEU A 60 3.05 -2.42 -0.57
N ASN A 61 2.26 -3.40 -0.16
CA ASN A 61 0.99 -3.74 -0.79
C ASN A 61 -0.13 -3.80 0.26
N PHE A 62 -0.98 -2.78 0.27
CA PHE A 62 -2.14 -2.69 1.12
C PHE A 62 -3.36 -3.28 0.41
N THR A 63 -3.94 -4.32 1.00
CA THR A 63 -4.96 -5.18 0.39
C THR A 63 -6.17 -5.35 1.30
N ASP A 64 -7.35 -5.46 0.70
CA ASP A 64 -8.56 -5.91 1.40
C ASP A 64 -8.50 -7.44 1.62
N ASP A 65 -8.73 -7.90 2.85
CA ASP A 65 -8.58 -9.31 3.18
C ASP A 65 -9.69 -10.19 2.59
N LYS A 66 -10.88 -9.64 2.35
CA LYS A 66 -12.02 -10.40 1.84
C LYS A 66 -11.91 -10.64 0.33
N THR A 67 -11.67 -9.57 -0.41
CA THR A 67 -11.63 -9.57 -1.88
C THR A 67 -10.25 -9.87 -2.44
N LYS A 68 -9.21 -9.76 -1.60
CA LYS A 68 -7.79 -9.85 -1.98
C LYS A 68 -7.35 -8.76 -2.97
N LEU A 69 -8.17 -7.75 -3.19
CA LEU A 69 -7.86 -6.64 -4.07
C LEU A 69 -6.81 -5.72 -3.41
N THR A 70 -5.75 -5.42 -4.15
CA THR A 70 -4.82 -4.32 -3.84
C THR A 70 -5.55 -2.98 -3.91
N LEU A 71 -5.54 -2.25 -2.80
CA LEU A 71 -6.09 -0.90 -2.68
C LEU A 71 -5.03 0.15 -3.03
N VAL A 72 -3.84 -0.02 -2.46
CA VAL A 72 -2.67 0.85 -2.66
C VAL A 72 -1.42 -0.01 -2.64
N ARG A 73 -0.56 0.16 -3.63
CA ARG A 73 0.76 -0.47 -3.67
C ARG A 73 1.84 0.55 -3.97
N ILE A 74 2.94 0.51 -3.24
CA ILE A 74 4.15 1.30 -3.52
C ILE A 74 5.24 0.31 -3.93
N ASN A 75 5.89 0.58 -5.06
CA ASN A 75 7.10 -0.12 -5.48
C ASN A 75 8.23 0.89 -5.58
N LEU A 76 9.30 0.71 -4.80
CA LEU A 76 10.57 1.42 -4.95
C LEU A 76 11.56 0.43 -5.55
N ASP A 77 11.51 0.32 -6.87
CA ASP A 77 12.28 -0.61 -7.68
C ASP A 77 12.58 0.04 -9.05
N THR A 78 13.34 -0.65 -9.91
CA THR A 78 13.65 -0.18 -11.28
C THR A 78 12.69 -0.73 -12.34
N LYS A 79 11.65 -1.45 -11.92
CA LYS A 79 10.69 -2.10 -12.82
C LYS A 79 9.72 -1.06 -13.41
N PHE A 80 8.82 -1.53 -14.27
CA PHE A 80 7.82 -0.68 -14.88
C PHE A 80 6.42 -1.28 -14.75
N HIS A 81 5.43 -0.39 -14.86
CA HIS A 81 4.03 -0.74 -15.06
C HIS A 81 3.53 0.00 -16.31
N LYS A 82 2.80 -0.71 -17.18
CA LYS A 82 2.15 -0.11 -18.34
C LYS A 82 0.68 0.10 -17.98
N ASN A 83 0.19 1.34 -18.01
CA ASN A 83 -1.21 1.68 -17.81
C ASN A 83 -2.06 1.32 -19.05
N ALA A 84 -3.38 1.42 -18.95
CA ALA A 84 -4.34 1.10 -20.01
C ALA A 84 -4.28 2.10 -21.16
N ASP A 85 -4.01 3.37 -20.83
CA ASP A 85 -3.75 4.47 -21.78
C ASP A 85 -2.38 4.35 -22.49
N LYS A 86 -1.68 3.23 -22.32
CA LYS A 86 -0.36 2.92 -22.88
C LYS A 86 0.80 3.70 -22.26
N GLU A 87 0.55 4.56 -21.27
CA GLU A 87 1.62 5.20 -20.50
C GLU A 87 2.47 4.14 -19.77
N ILE A 88 3.80 4.28 -19.81
CA ILE A 88 4.72 3.39 -19.11
C ILE A 88 5.36 4.14 -17.95
N ILE A 89 5.01 3.75 -16.73
CA ILE A 89 5.58 4.27 -15.49
C ILE A 89 6.78 3.41 -15.11
N ARG A 90 7.97 4.01 -15.06
CA ARG A 90 9.23 3.34 -14.67
C ARG A 90 9.71 3.85 -13.32
N GLY A 91 10.36 2.95 -12.57
CA GLY A 91 10.98 3.29 -11.30
C GLY A 91 9.99 3.35 -10.15
N ASN A 92 10.36 4.12 -9.13
CA ASN A 92 9.56 4.34 -7.92
C ASN A 92 8.17 4.88 -8.28
N ARG A 93 7.14 4.13 -7.89
CA ARG A 93 5.75 4.38 -8.27
C ARG A 93 4.77 3.98 -7.19
N VAL A 94 3.60 4.60 -7.27
CA VAL A 94 2.40 4.16 -6.54
C VAL A 94 1.38 3.63 -7.53
N GLU A 95 0.75 2.51 -7.17
CA GLU A 95 -0.31 1.84 -7.90
C GLU A 95 -1.58 1.93 -7.05
N LEU A 96 -2.62 2.54 -7.60
CA LEU A 96 -3.88 2.78 -6.89
C LEU A 96 -5.00 1.98 -7.55
N PHE A 97 -5.85 1.35 -6.75
CA PHE A 97 -7.06 0.69 -7.23
C PHE A 97 -7.84 1.59 -8.20
N SER A 98 -8.27 1.02 -9.33
CA SER A 98 -9.04 1.71 -10.35
C SER A 98 -9.89 0.72 -11.15
N GLU A 99 -11.21 0.82 -10.98
CA GLU A 99 -12.17 0.07 -11.79
C GLU A 99 -12.08 0.45 -13.28
N LYS A 100 -11.86 1.74 -13.56
CA LYS A 100 -11.62 2.22 -14.92
C LYS A 100 -10.43 1.53 -15.58
N GLU A 101 -9.31 1.43 -14.87
CA GLU A 101 -8.12 0.75 -15.38
C GLU A 101 -8.43 -0.72 -15.71
N TYR A 102 -9.13 -1.42 -14.81
CA TYR A 102 -9.56 -2.81 -15.04
C TYR A 102 -10.39 -2.97 -16.31
N ASN A 103 -11.41 -2.13 -16.46
CA ASN A 103 -12.31 -2.17 -17.61
C ASN A 103 -11.58 -1.84 -18.91
N GLN A 104 -10.62 -0.90 -18.87
CA GLN A 104 -9.84 -0.50 -20.05
C GLN A 104 -8.76 -1.52 -20.42
N LYS A 105 -8.12 -2.16 -19.43
CA LYS A 105 -7.16 -3.26 -19.66
C LYS A 105 -7.86 -4.49 -20.21
N ASN A 106 -9.03 -4.81 -19.66
CA ASN A 106 -9.81 -5.99 -19.97
C ASN A 106 -8.97 -7.29 -19.97
N ASP A 107 -7.97 -7.36 -19.10
CA ASP A 107 -7.07 -8.52 -18.96
C ASP A 107 -7.48 -9.46 -17.81
N GLY A 108 -8.50 -9.05 -17.03
CA GLY A 108 -9.06 -9.84 -15.94
C GLY A 108 -8.30 -9.74 -14.62
N PHE A 109 -7.16 -9.04 -14.55
CA PHE A 109 -6.33 -8.98 -13.34
C PHE A 109 -5.73 -7.60 -13.00
N THR A 110 -5.60 -6.67 -13.95
CA THR A 110 -5.01 -5.36 -13.70
C THR A 110 -6.08 -4.36 -13.28
N TYR A 111 -6.31 -4.23 -11.98
CA TYR A 111 -7.30 -3.30 -11.41
C TYR A 111 -6.66 -2.11 -10.68
N TRP A 112 -5.43 -1.74 -11.03
CA TRP A 112 -4.74 -0.58 -10.46
C TRP A 112 -4.02 0.23 -11.53
N LYS A 113 -4.06 1.55 -11.41
CA LYS A 113 -3.32 2.47 -12.28
C LYS A 113 -2.04 2.93 -11.59
N ALA A 114 -0.92 2.90 -12.31
CA ALA A 114 0.37 3.35 -11.81
C ALA A 114 0.59 4.85 -12.03
N TYR A 115 1.29 5.47 -11.08
CA TYR A 115 1.72 6.86 -11.12
C TYR A 115 3.17 6.95 -10.63
N LYS A 116 4.00 7.71 -11.32
CA LYS A 116 5.39 7.94 -10.92
C LYS A 116 5.42 8.71 -9.60
N LEU A 117 6.31 8.35 -8.67
CA LEU A 117 6.54 9.17 -7.47
C LEU A 117 7.36 10.43 -7.84
N PRO A 118 7.02 11.62 -7.30
CA PRO A 118 5.94 11.89 -6.35
C PRO A 118 4.54 11.96 -7.01
N TYR A 119 3.49 11.61 -6.26
CA TYR A 119 2.11 11.69 -6.73
C TYR A 119 1.13 11.93 -5.57
N LYS A 120 0.25 12.95 -5.65
CA LYS A 120 -0.64 13.36 -4.55
C LYS A 120 0.16 13.55 -3.24
N SER A 121 -0.20 12.85 -2.17
CA SER A 121 0.50 12.89 -0.88
C SER A 121 1.71 11.94 -0.80
N PHE A 122 1.98 11.14 -1.84
CA PHE A 122 3.14 10.25 -1.87
C PHE A 122 4.38 11.03 -2.30
N LYS A 123 5.37 11.08 -1.40
CA LYS A 123 6.64 11.79 -1.64
C LYS A 123 7.54 10.98 -2.58
N LYS A 124 8.50 11.68 -3.20
CA LYS A 124 9.65 11.01 -3.82
C LYS A 124 10.49 10.41 -2.69
N THR A 125 10.71 9.10 -2.74
CA THR A 125 11.52 8.38 -1.76
C THR A 125 12.01 7.06 -2.35
N ASP A 126 13.13 6.57 -1.86
CA ASP A 126 13.68 5.22 -1.98
C ASP A 126 13.79 4.52 -0.61
N ASP A 127 13.34 5.17 0.46
CA ASP A 127 13.35 4.68 1.83
C ASP A 127 12.02 4.00 2.20
N PHE A 128 12.13 2.90 2.92
CA PHE A 128 10.99 2.11 3.37
C PHE A 128 10.08 2.88 4.33
N SER A 129 10.68 3.59 5.30
CA SER A 129 9.95 4.29 6.36
C SER A 129 9.16 5.45 5.78
N ASP A 130 9.76 6.21 4.85
CA ASP A 130 9.10 7.28 4.12
C ASP A 130 7.95 6.78 3.23
N ALA A 131 8.13 5.65 2.56
CA ALA A 131 7.07 5.03 1.76
C ALA A 131 5.91 4.55 2.64
N LEU A 132 6.22 3.92 3.77
CA LEU A 132 5.21 3.52 4.75
C LEU A 132 4.46 4.74 5.30
N ASN A 133 5.19 5.78 5.70
CA ASN A 133 4.59 7.04 6.16
C ASN A 133 3.70 7.68 5.09
N SER A 134 4.12 7.67 3.83
CA SER A 134 3.32 8.18 2.71
C SER A 134 2.04 7.38 2.50
N LEU A 135 2.11 6.04 2.61
CA LEU A 135 0.95 5.15 2.54
C LEU A 135 -0.04 5.44 3.67
N LEU A 136 0.44 5.52 4.90
CA LEU A 136 -0.38 5.84 6.07
C LEU A 136 -1.00 7.25 5.96
N THR A 137 -0.25 8.21 5.42
CA THR A 137 -0.76 9.58 5.20
C THR A 137 -1.82 9.63 4.10
N TYR A 138 -1.62 8.92 2.98
CA TYR A 138 -2.60 8.84 1.90
C TYR A 138 -3.88 8.14 2.34
N ALA A 139 -3.73 7.06 3.11
CA ALA A 139 -4.81 6.43 3.84
C ALA A 139 -5.27 7.29 5.03
N ASN A 140 -5.07 8.62 5.02
CA ASN A 140 -5.46 9.68 5.97
C ASN A 140 -5.58 9.22 7.44
N VAL A 141 -4.53 8.56 7.92
CA VAL A 141 -4.42 8.09 9.30
C VAL A 141 -4.08 9.28 10.21
N VAL A 142 -4.99 9.64 11.12
CA VAL A 142 -4.76 10.72 12.09
C VAL A 142 -3.79 10.26 13.18
N LYS A 143 -2.59 10.85 13.25
CA LYS A 143 -1.60 10.67 14.33
C LYS A 143 -2.26 10.79 15.71
N SER A 144 -1.94 9.88 16.62
CA SER A 144 -2.31 9.92 18.04
C SER A 144 -1.07 9.64 18.87
N ASN A 145 -0.72 10.56 19.78
CA ASN A 145 0.46 10.53 20.63
C ASN A 145 0.41 9.40 21.67
N LYS A 146 0.70 8.16 21.30
CA LYS A 146 1.25 7.14 22.19
C LYS A 146 2.07 6.15 21.35
N VAL A 147 3.40 6.18 21.51
CA VAL A 147 4.35 5.04 21.57
C VAL A 147 5.78 5.60 21.52
N ASN A 148 6.65 5.13 22.42
CA ASN A 148 8.10 5.34 22.42
C ASN A 148 8.78 4.20 21.66
N VAL A 149 9.83 4.50 20.90
CA VAL A 149 10.61 3.53 20.10
C VAL A 149 12.02 3.40 20.67
N TYR A 150 12.48 2.16 20.84
CA TYR A 150 13.87 1.82 21.12
C TYR A 150 14.38 0.88 20.02
N PHE A 151 15.59 1.11 19.53
CA PHE A 151 16.28 0.24 18.56
C PHE A 151 17.36 -0.56 19.27
N ASN A 152 17.47 -1.85 18.97
CA ASN A 152 18.69 -2.60 19.20
C ASN A 152 19.43 -2.77 17.88
N LEU A 153 20.53 -2.04 17.72
CA LEU A 153 21.53 -2.31 16.68
C LEU A 153 22.17 -3.66 16.99
N ILE A 154 21.86 -4.70 16.24
CA ILE A 154 22.79 -5.83 16.10
C ILE A 154 23.68 -5.47 14.91
N LYS A 155 24.91 -5.02 15.21
CA LYS A 155 26.01 -5.02 14.25
C LYS A 155 26.12 -6.44 13.69
N VAL A 156 25.86 -6.60 12.40
CA VAL A 156 26.39 -7.74 11.66
C VAL A 156 27.60 -7.21 10.90
N LEU A 157 28.73 -7.82 11.22
CA LEU A 157 30.13 -7.51 10.90
C LEU A 157 30.39 -6.82 9.56
#